data_AF-A0A436RSY5-F1
#
_entry.id   AF-A0A436RSY5-F1
#
_cell.length_a   1.000
_cell.length_b   1.000
_cell.length_c   1.000
_cell.angle_alpha   90.00
_cell.angle_beta   90.00
_cell.angle_gamma   90.00
#
_symmetry.space_group_name_H-M   'P 1'
#
loop_
_entity.id
_entity.type
_entity.pdbx_description
1 polymer ?
#
loop_
_entity_poly.entity_id
_entity_poly.type
_entity_poly.pdbx_seq_one_letter_code
_entity_poly.pdbx_strand_id
1 'polypeptide(L)'
;MLIAPHAGAIEFSMERGNATSKILVTGPIERGDAQRFKDYWEKNAYDSWHFVVSFDSPGGNLLDGLEIGRFLRKVGAGTEVQRYPPSDPDHPYPEGLPGAECYSACALAFMGGVERNIPEGGTIGFHQFYGGAGSSTDEAMELTQQISALIAGYLREMGAKPELFEIMSGTSPGKMFVPTRDEIAALNIVPQPGFHDFQLVPKNGLIVATATDERNPGPLERVYEIETMCWKRRPIINLYAKSDQQGLAPEIAAPSTTHIDGFRIDTDFGTFEYGSDRLKLYPQTRLLASLILEPKVARALGSGNAMVVVNSYTASGVLMGGKIVAPSGGDPAIIASFRDCL
;
A
#
# COMPACT_ATOMS: atom_id res chain seq x y z
N MET A 1 8.00 -26.96 -23.71
CA MET A 1 8.67 -26.12 -22.71
C MET A 1 8.40 -26.77 -21.37
N LEU A 2 9.45 -27.18 -20.66
CA LEU A 2 9.39 -28.12 -19.54
C LEU A 2 8.60 -27.54 -18.36
N ILE A 3 7.46 -28.15 -18.03
CA ILE A 3 6.76 -27.95 -16.75
C ILE A 3 7.59 -28.68 -15.70
N ALA A 4 8.22 -27.94 -14.78
CA ALA A 4 8.88 -28.53 -13.63
C ALA A 4 7.83 -29.18 -12.71
N PRO A 5 8.05 -30.40 -12.21
CA PRO A 5 7.14 -31.01 -11.25
C PRO A 5 7.38 -30.35 -9.90
N HIS A 6 6.41 -29.63 -9.34
CA HIS A 6 6.44 -29.22 -7.93
C HIS A 6 5.38 -30.03 -7.19
N ALA A 7 5.76 -31.27 -6.87
CA ALA A 7 4.98 -32.20 -6.05
C ALA A 7 5.61 -32.32 -4.65
N GLY A 8 5.88 -31.18 -4.02
CA GLY A 8 6.30 -31.09 -2.61
C GLY A 8 5.32 -30.19 -1.86
N ALA A 9 5.11 -30.42 -0.57
CA ALA A 9 4.33 -29.53 0.30
C ALA A 9 4.95 -28.12 0.35
N ILE A 10 4.20 -27.11 0.80
CA ILE A 10 4.76 -25.76 0.96
C ILE A 10 6.00 -25.76 1.86
N GLU A 11 7.01 -25.04 1.41
CA GLU A 11 8.28 -24.83 2.10
C GLU A 11 8.39 -23.40 2.62
N PHE A 12 8.95 -23.27 3.82
CA PHE A 12 9.20 -22.00 4.47
C PHE A 12 10.69 -21.87 4.78
N SER A 13 11.31 -20.80 4.31
CA SER A 13 12.67 -20.43 4.69
C SER A 13 12.73 -18.94 5.04
N MET A 14 13.85 -18.50 5.59
CA MET A 14 14.01 -17.12 6.04
C MET A 14 15.33 -16.55 5.56
N GLU A 15 15.26 -15.36 4.98
CA GLU A 15 16.41 -14.51 4.71
C GLU A 15 16.43 -13.37 5.73
N ARG A 16 17.52 -13.27 6.49
CA ARG A 16 17.65 -12.25 7.53
C ARG A 16 18.40 -11.04 6.99
N GLY A 17 17.81 -9.87 7.15
CA GLY A 17 18.45 -8.58 6.88
C GLY A 17 18.51 -7.72 8.14
N ASN A 18 19.29 -6.63 8.08
CA ASN A 18 19.49 -5.73 9.23
C ASN A 18 18.22 -4.97 9.66
N ALA A 19 17.38 -4.57 8.70
CA ALA A 19 16.13 -3.83 8.97
C ALA A 19 14.89 -4.64 8.58
N THR A 20 14.97 -5.37 7.47
CA THR A 20 13.89 -6.19 6.92
C THR A 20 14.35 -7.62 6.81
N SER A 21 13.58 -8.55 7.37
CA SER A 21 13.75 -9.98 7.11
C SER A 21 12.62 -10.49 6.22
N LYS A 22 12.93 -11.48 5.37
CA LYS A 22 11.98 -12.09 4.45
C LYS A 22 11.71 -13.53 4.84
N ILE A 23 10.44 -13.92 4.81
CA ILE A 23 10.03 -15.32 4.87
C ILE A 23 9.68 -15.74 3.44
N LEU A 24 10.41 -16.71 2.91
CA LEU A 24 10.19 -17.24 1.58
C LEU A 24 9.15 -18.36 1.68
N VAL A 25 8.14 -18.31 0.82
CA VAL A 25 7.03 -19.26 0.78
C VAL A 25 6.94 -19.84 -0.62
N THR A 26 7.39 -21.08 -0.76
CA THR A 26 7.52 -21.75 -2.07
C THR A 26 6.72 -23.05 -2.11
N GLY A 27 6.03 -23.31 -3.21
CA GLY A 27 5.28 -24.55 -3.43
C GLY A 27 3.78 -24.45 -3.14
N PRO A 28 3.01 -25.53 -3.38
CA PRO A 28 1.57 -25.55 -3.25
C PRO A 28 1.11 -25.42 -1.79
N ILE A 29 0.03 -24.66 -1.57
CA ILE A 29 -0.63 -24.52 -0.27
C ILE A 29 -1.55 -25.73 -0.06
N GLU A 30 -1.31 -26.51 0.98
CA GLU A 30 -2.09 -27.68 1.37
C GLU A 30 -2.88 -27.44 2.66
N ARG A 31 -3.74 -28.39 3.02
CA ARG A 31 -4.54 -28.30 4.25
C ARG A 31 -3.64 -28.33 5.48
N GLY A 32 -3.76 -27.34 6.35
CA GLY A 32 -3.00 -27.22 7.60
C GLY A 32 -1.73 -26.36 7.49
N ASP A 33 -1.41 -25.89 6.29
CA ASP A 33 -0.26 -25.02 6.06
C ASP A 33 -0.41 -23.65 6.69
N ALA A 34 -1.63 -23.16 6.93
CA ALA A 34 -1.82 -21.93 7.67
C ALA A 34 -1.30 -22.03 9.11
N GLN A 35 -1.53 -23.17 9.78
CA GLN A 35 -0.98 -23.38 11.12
C GLN A 35 0.53 -23.57 11.07
N ARG A 36 1.05 -24.36 10.10
CA ARG A 36 2.50 -24.52 9.93
C ARG A 36 3.21 -23.18 9.68
N PHE A 37 2.60 -22.29 8.88
CA PHE A 37 3.13 -20.96 8.62
C PHE A 37 3.17 -20.11 9.89
N LYS A 38 2.09 -20.12 10.69
CA LYS A 38 2.05 -19.41 11.98
C LYS A 38 3.11 -19.91 12.96
N ASP A 39 3.25 -21.23 13.07
CA ASP A 39 4.27 -21.84 13.93
C ASP A 39 5.69 -21.46 13.46
N TYR A 40 5.91 -21.42 12.14
CA TYR A 40 7.17 -20.96 11.56
C TYR A 40 7.42 -19.49 11.88
N TRP A 41 6.41 -18.63 11.73
CA TRP A 41 6.49 -17.21 12.05
C TRP A 41 6.85 -17.00 13.52
N GLU A 42 6.09 -17.59 14.45
CA GLU A 42 6.32 -17.44 15.90
C GLU A 42 7.74 -17.87 16.31
N LYS A 43 8.27 -18.91 15.67
CA LYS A 43 9.60 -19.42 15.95
C LYS A 43 10.73 -18.57 15.35
N ASN A 44 10.51 -17.92 14.20
CA ASN A 44 11.61 -17.34 13.41
C ASN A 44 11.53 -15.82 13.22
N ALA A 45 10.34 -15.22 13.27
CA ALA A 45 10.09 -13.80 12.99
C ALA A 45 10.42 -12.90 14.18
N TYR A 46 11.70 -12.90 14.58
CA TYR A 46 12.27 -12.04 15.60
C TYR A 46 13.50 -11.29 15.06
N ASP A 47 13.91 -10.22 15.76
CA ASP A 47 15.08 -9.38 15.45
C ASP A 47 15.04 -8.65 14.10
N SER A 48 13.90 -8.09 13.71
CA SER A 48 13.80 -7.19 12.55
C SER A 48 12.72 -6.13 12.76
N TRP A 49 12.90 -4.97 12.12
CA TRP A 49 11.94 -3.86 12.15
C TRP A 49 10.74 -4.14 11.26
N HIS A 50 10.99 -4.80 10.12
CA HIS A 50 10.00 -5.16 9.14
C HIS A 50 10.12 -6.61 8.73
N PHE A 51 8.99 -7.24 8.44
CA PHE A 51 8.91 -8.59 7.90
C PHE A 51 8.14 -8.58 6.59
N VAL A 52 8.69 -9.24 5.58
CA VAL A 52 8.07 -9.40 4.27
C VAL A 52 7.91 -10.89 3.98
N VAL A 53 6.77 -11.29 3.43
CA VAL A 53 6.55 -12.65 2.96
C VAL A 53 6.66 -12.68 1.44
N SER A 54 7.65 -13.40 0.94
CA SER A 54 7.92 -13.53 -0.49
C SER A 54 7.32 -14.81 -1.02
N PHE A 55 6.33 -14.69 -1.89
CA PHE A 55 5.57 -15.81 -2.43
C PHE A 55 6.08 -16.27 -3.80
N ASP A 56 6.20 -17.59 -3.94
CA ASP A 56 6.39 -18.32 -5.19
C ASP A 56 5.58 -19.64 -5.14
N SER A 57 4.27 -19.53 -5.36
CA SER A 57 3.32 -20.62 -5.16
C SER A 57 2.23 -20.66 -6.24
N PRO A 58 1.92 -21.84 -6.79
CA PRO A 58 0.78 -22.02 -7.69
C PRO A 58 -0.59 -21.91 -6.99
N GLY A 59 -0.61 -21.68 -5.66
CA GLY A 59 -1.82 -21.69 -4.84
C GLY A 59 -2.12 -23.08 -4.29
N GLY A 60 -3.42 -23.39 -4.13
CA GLY A 60 -3.87 -24.65 -3.54
C GLY A 60 -5.10 -24.46 -2.64
N ASN A 61 -4.99 -24.85 -1.38
CA ASN A 61 -6.08 -24.80 -0.41
C ASN A 61 -6.53 -23.36 -0.14
N LEU A 62 -7.79 -23.07 -0.49
CA LEU A 62 -8.40 -21.76 -0.30
C LEU A 62 -8.40 -21.30 1.16
N LEU A 63 -8.83 -22.15 2.09
CA LEU A 63 -9.00 -21.76 3.49
C LEU A 63 -7.65 -21.44 4.14
N ASP A 64 -6.63 -22.25 3.87
CA ASP A 64 -5.28 -21.99 4.35
C ASP A 64 -4.70 -20.70 3.74
N GLY A 65 -4.91 -20.45 2.44
CA GLY A 65 -4.48 -19.19 1.81
C GLY A 65 -5.13 -17.95 2.44
N LEU A 66 -6.44 -17.99 2.69
CA LEU A 66 -7.17 -16.91 3.37
C LEU A 66 -6.69 -16.72 4.81
N GLU A 67 -6.42 -17.80 5.54
CA GLU A 67 -5.97 -17.76 6.92
C GLU A 67 -4.54 -17.24 7.07
N ILE A 68 -3.64 -17.63 6.16
CA ILE A 68 -2.30 -17.03 6.04
C ILE A 68 -2.45 -15.53 5.83
N GLY A 69 -3.23 -15.10 4.84
CA GLY A 69 -3.37 -13.68 4.54
C GLY A 69 -3.95 -12.84 5.69
N ARG A 70 -4.96 -13.34 6.43
CA ARG A 70 -5.46 -12.67 7.64
C ARG A 70 -4.39 -12.58 8.73
N PHE A 71 -3.59 -13.62 8.90
CA PHE A 71 -2.49 -13.60 9.84
C PHE A 71 -1.44 -12.54 9.46
N LEU A 72 -1.05 -12.47 8.19
CA LEU A 72 -0.13 -11.44 7.68
C LEU A 72 -0.64 -10.02 7.93
N ARG A 73 -1.93 -9.79 7.67
CA ARG A 73 -2.59 -8.51 7.97
C ARG A 73 -2.47 -8.16 9.45
N LYS A 74 -2.78 -9.14 10.32
CA LYS A 74 -2.79 -8.95 11.78
C LYS A 74 -1.41 -8.60 12.34
N VAL A 75 -0.35 -9.22 11.81
CA VAL A 75 1.03 -9.00 12.29
C VAL A 75 1.74 -7.85 11.58
N GLY A 76 1.08 -7.18 10.62
CA GLY A 76 1.65 -6.04 9.91
C GLY A 76 2.75 -6.42 8.91
N ALA A 77 2.72 -7.64 8.35
CA ALA A 77 3.71 -8.10 7.39
C ALA A 77 3.49 -7.49 5.99
N GLY A 78 4.58 -7.16 5.30
CA GLY A 78 4.55 -6.90 3.85
C GLY A 78 4.46 -8.21 3.06
N THR A 79 4.04 -8.14 1.81
CA THR A 79 4.04 -9.28 0.88
C THR A 79 4.65 -8.91 -0.45
N GLU A 80 5.31 -9.86 -1.09
CA GLU A 80 5.80 -9.72 -2.45
C GLU A 80 5.67 -10.99 -3.27
N VAL A 81 5.65 -10.86 -4.60
CA VAL A 81 5.73 -12.00 -5.53
C VAL A 81 7.13 -12.01 -6.13
N GLN A 82 8.06 -12.66 -5.43
CA GLN A 82 9.48 -12.67 -5.76
C GLN A 82 10.09 -14.01 -5.35
N ARG A 83 10.97 -14.54 -6.21
CA ARG A 83 11.79 -15.70 -5.90
C ARG A 83 13.17 -15.20 -5.50
N TYR A 84 13.79 -15.82 -4.51
CA TYR A 84 15.17 -15.56 -4.14
C TYR A 84 16.02 -16.83 -4.32
N PRO A 85 17.33 -16.68 -4.62
CA PRO A 85 18.24 -17.83 -4.59
C PRO A 85 18.37 -18.37 -3.16
N PRO A 86 18.89 -19.59 -2.99
CA PRO A 86 19.21 -20.11 -1.66
C PRO A 86 20.11 -19.14 -0.90
N SER A 87 19.92 -19.06 0.42
CA SER A 87 20.72 -18.20 1.31
C SER A 87 22.22 -18.47 1.13
N ASP A 88 22.97 -17.43 0.80
CA ASP A 88 24.42 -17.48 0.62
C ASP A 88 25.11 -16.59 1.68
N PRO A 89 25.95 -17.15 2.57
CA PRO A 89 26.69 -16.37 3.56
C PRO A 89 27.60 -15.30 2.96
N ASP A 90 28.10 -15.52 1.74
CA ASP A 90 28.98 -14.58 1.05
C ASP A 90 28.17 -13.47 0.37
N HIS A 91 26.87 -13.67 0.14
CA HIS A 91 25.96 -12.72 -0.54
C HIS A 91 24.70 -12.51 0.32
N PRO A 92 24.80 -11.74 1.42
CA PRO A 92 23.71 -11.59 2.40
C PRO A 92 22.48 -10.82 1.87
N TYR A 93 22.56 -10.24 0.68
CA TYR A 93 21.48 -9.50 0.03
C TYR A 93 21.32 -9.97 -1.42
N PRO A 94 20.80 -11.18 -1.65
CA PRO A 94 20.64 -11.67 -3.00
C PRO A 94 19.62 -10.85 -3.78
N GLU A 95 19.90 -10.62 -5.06
CA GLU A 95 18.92 -10.07 -5.98
C GLU A 95 17.80 -11.09 -6.23
N GLY A 96 16.59 -10.56 -6.46
CA GLY A 96 15.43 -11.38 -6.79
C GLY A 96 15.60 -12.08 -8.16
N LEU A 97 15.18 -13.33 -8.24
CA LEU A 97 15.11 -14.10 -9.49
C LEU A 97 13.77 -13.86 -10.21
N PRO A 98 13.77 -13.72 -11.55
CA PRO A 98 12.53 -13.59 -12.30
C PRO A 98 11.72 -14.89 -12.29
N GLY A 99 10.44 -14.78 -12.67
CA GLY A 99 9.56 -15.94 -12.86
C GLY A 99 8.99 -16.50 -11.56
N ALA A 100 8.83 -15.65 -10.55
CA ALA A 100 8.04 -15.98 -9.37
C ALA A 100 6.56 -15.90 -9.72
N GLU A 101 5.79 -16.87 -9.25
CA GLU A 101 4.36 -16.95 -9.54
C GLU A 101 3.56 -17.01 -8.25
N CYS A 102 2.43 -16.31 -8.19
CA CYS A 102 1.52 -16.39 -7.05
C CYS A 102 0.07 -16.45 -7.56
N TYR A 103 -0.46 -17.66 -7.65
CA TYR A 103 -1.77 -17.91 -8.24
C TYR A 103 -2.80 -18.37 -7.21
N SER A 104 -4.08 -18.13 -7.50
CA SER A 104 -5.20 -18.72 -6.75
C SER A 104 -5.14 -18.41 -5.25
N ALA A 105 -5.12 -19.43 -4.39
CA ALA A 105 -4.99 -19.28 -2.94
C ALA A 105 -3.73 -18.49 -2.52
N CYS A 106 -2.63 -18.57 -3.27
CA CYS A 106 -1.44 -17.74 -3.03
C CYS A 106 -1.78 -16.26 -3.23
N ALA A 107 -2.43 -15.93 -4.35
CA ALA A 107 -2.80 -14.55 -4.66
C ALA A 107 -3.71 -13.97 -3.56
N LEU A 108 -4.60 -14.79 -2.99
CA LEU A 108 -5.40 -14.39 -1.83
C LEU A 108 -4.54 -14.20 -0.57
N ALA A 109 -3.60 -15.09 -0.27
CA ALA A 109 -2.66 -14.91 0.85
C ALA A 109 -1.81 -13.63 0.71
N PHE A 110 -1.34 -13.34 -0.50
CA PHE A 110 -0.61 -12.12 -0.87
C PHE A 110 -1.40 -10.85 -0.54
N MET A 111 -2.72 -10.84 -0.76
CA MET A 111 -3.59 -9.69 -0.39
C MET A 111 -3.58 -9.41 1.13
N GLY A 112 -3.13 -10.36 1.94
CA GLY A 112 -2.90 -10.18 3.38
C GLY A 112 -1.96 -9.03 3.73
N GLY A 113 -0.96 -8.75 2.88
CA GLY A 113 0.11 -7.81 3.19
C GLY A 113 -0.35 -6.36 3.40
N VAL A 114 0.22 -5.69 4.41
CA VAL A 114 -0.02 -4.24 4.67
C VAL A 114 0.68 -3.35 3.65
N GLU A 115 1.82 -3.84 3.18
CA GLU A 115 2.54 -3.38 2.00
C GLU A 115 2.59 -4.54 1.02
N ARG A 116 2.42 -4.26 -0.26
CA ARG A 116 2.37 -5.29 -1.29
C ARG A 116 3.23 -4.87 -2.45
N ASN A 117 3.99 -5.80 -3.00
CA ASN A 117 4.86 -5.51 -4.13
C ASN A 117 4.84 -6.66 -5.14
N ILE A 118 4.90 -6.31 -6.42
CA ILE A 118 5.08 -7.28 -7.49
C ILE A 118 6.25 -6.74 -8.33
N PRO A 119 7.49 -7.14 -7.99
CA PRO A 119 8.66 -6.76 -8.76
C PRO A 119 8.58 -7.19 -10.22
N GLU A 120 9.48 -6.65 -11.04
CA GLU A 120 9.60 -7.07 -12.43
C GLU A 120 9.92 -8.57 -12.54
N GLY A 121 9.14 -9.29 -13.35
CA GLY A 121 9.26 -10.74 -13.50
C GLY A 121 8.43 -11.56 -12.50
N GLY A 122 7.81 -10.94 -11.50
CA GLY A 122 6.78 -11.57 -10.67
C GLY A 122 5.41 -11.57 -11.36
N THR A 123 4.64 -12.64 -11.20
CA THR A 123 3.29 -12.76 -11.79
C THR A 123 2.27 -13.17 -10.74
N ILE A 124 1.21 -12.39 -10.60
CA ILE A 124 0.05 -12.73 -9.75
C ILE A 124 -1.14 -13.11 -10.62
N GLY A 125 -2.01 -13.99 -10.15
CA GLY A 125 -3.21 -14.35 -10.90
C GLY A 125 -4.35 -14.90 -10.06
N PHE A 126 -5.57 -14.59 -10.52
CA PHE A 126 -6.82 -14.89 -9.84
C PHE A 126 -7.75 -15.71 -10.76
N HIS A 127 -8.55 -16.59 -10.17
CA HIS A 127 -9.62 -17.32 -10.88
C HIS A 127 -10.72 -17.73 -9.90
N GLN A 128 -11.84 -18.25 -10.41
CA GLN A 128 -12.99 -18.63 -9.60
C GLN A 128 -12.70 -19.85 -8.72
N PHE A 129 -13.32 -19.88 -7.54
CA PHE A 129 -13.36 -21.06 -6.67
C PHE A 129 -14.70 -21.77 -6.81
N TYR A 130 -14.69 -23.11 -6.86
CA TYR A 130 -15.90 -23.91 -6.97
C TYR A 130 -16.03 -24.85 -5.77
N GLY A 131 -17.19 -24.82 -5.13
CA GLY A 131 -17.45 -25.52 -3.86
C GLY A 131 -18.09 -26.90 -4.00
N GLY A 132 -17.83 -27.69 -5.03
CA GLY A 132 -18.69 -28.87 -5.24
C GLY A 132 -18.18 -29.99 -6.12
N ALA A 133 -16.86 -30.23 -6.16
CA ALA A 133 -16.36 -31.41 -6.87
C ALA A 133 -16.89 -32.69 -6.18
N GLY A 134 -17.91 -33.33 -6.77
CA GLY A 134 -18.49 -34.58 -6.29
C GLY A 134 -19.75 -34.47 -5.41
N SER A 135 -20.34 -33.29 -5.25
CA SER A 135 -21.60 -33.07 -4.50
C SER A 135 -22.83 -33.09 -5.42
N SER A 136 -24.03 -33.22 -4.85
CA SER A 136 -25.27 -32.95 -5.60
C SER A 136 -25.30 -31.49 -6.07
N THR A 137 -26.08 -31.18 -7.12
CA THR A 137 -26.11 -29.82 -7.71
C THR A 137 -26.50 -28.75 -6.70
N ASP A 138 -27.45 -29.05 -5.82
CA ASP A 138 -27.98 -28.10 -4.85
C ASP A 138 -26.97 -27.84 -3.71
N GLU A 139 -26.33 -28.89 -3.20
CA GLU A 139 -25.26 -28.77 -2.19
C GLU A 139 -24.03 -28.04 -2.74
N ALA A 140 -23.65 -28.34 -3.98
CA ALA A 140 -22.55 -27.67 -4.66
C ALA A 140 -22.83 -26.17 -4.85
N MET A 141 -24.08 -25.81 -5.17
CA MET A 141 -24.51 -24.43 -5.30
C MET A 141 -24.49 -23.70 -3.96
N GLU A 142 -25.02 -24.30 -2.89
CA GLU A 142 -25.02 -23.71 -1.56
C GLU A 142 -23.59 -23.47 -1.05
N LEU A 143 -22.71 -24.46 -1.18
CA LEU A 143 -21.30 -24.34 -0.76
C LEU A 143 -20.55 -23.30 -1.62
N THR A 144 -20.84 -23.22 -2.91
CA THR A 144 -20.25 -22.18 -3.79
C THR A 144 -20.68 -20.77 -3.37
N GLN A 145 -21.94 -20.58 -2.97
CA GLN A 145 -22.43 -19.29 -2.47
C GLN A 145 -21.72 -18.90 -1.16
N GLN A 146 -21.54 -19.83 -0.23
CA GLN A 146 -20.82 -19.58 1.02
C GLN A 146 -19.36 -19.22 0.78
N ILE A 147 -18.67 -19.95 -0.11
CA ILE A 147 -17.28 -19.66 -0.51
C ILE A 147 -17.18 -18.28 -1.17
N SER A 148 -18.13 -17.95 -2.05
CA SER A 148 -18.19 -16.64 -2.73
C SER A 148 -18.31 -15.50 -1.71
N ALA A 149 -19.21 -15.62 -0.74
CA ALA A 149 -19.38 -14.65 0.32
C ALA A 149 -18.12 -14.51 1.20
N LEU A 150 -17.47 -15.63 1.52
CA LEU A 150 -16.22 -15.66 2.28
C LEU A 150 -15.11 -14.89 1.55
N ILE A 151 -14.93 -15.13 0.26
CA ILE A 151 -13.89 -14.46 -0.53
C ILE A 151 -14.20 -12.98 -0.73
N ALA A 152 -15.45 -12.62 -1.04
CA ALA A 152 -15.85 -11.22 -1.16
C ALA A 152 -15.61 -10.45 0.16
N GLY A 153 -15.97 -11.06 1.30
CA GLY A 153 -15.69 -10.51 2.62
C GLY A 153 -14.21 -10.32 2.90
N TYR A 154 -13.39 -11.33 2.55
CA TYR A 154 -11.94 -11.27 2.71
C TYR A 154 -11.28 -10.22 1.81
N LEU A 155 -11.64 -10.15 0.52
CA LEU A 155 -11.07 -9.16 -0.39
C LEU A 155 -11.38 -7.73 0.07
N ARG A 156 -12.59 -7.49 0.57
CA ARG A 156 -12.96 -6.22 1.21
C ARG A 156 -12.15 -5.94 2.47
N GLU A 157 -11.95 -6.95 3.34
CA GLU A 157 -11.08 -6.86 4.53
C GLU A 157 -9.64 -6.47 4.15
N MET A 158 -9.16 -6.96 3.01
CA MET A 158 -7.85 -6.60 2.44
C MET A 158 -7.88 -5.31 1.61
N GLY A 159 -8.99 -4.59 1.54
CA GLY A 159 -9.09 -3.32 0.82
C GLY A 159 -9.09 -3.44 -0.71
N ALA A 160 -9.28 -4.62 -1.28
CA ALA A 160 -9.44 -4.77 -2.72
C ALA A 160 -10.72 -4.07 -3.20
N LYS A 161 -10.73 -3.63 -4.46
CA LYS A 161 -11.95 -3.10 -5.07
C LYS A 161 -12.94 -4.24 -5.40
N PRO A 162 -14.27 -4.03 -5.27
CA PRO A 162 -15.28 -5.06 -5.54
C PRO A 162 -15.14 -5.73 -6.91
N GLU A 163 -14.71 -4.98 -7.91
CA GLU A 163 -14.49 -5.41 -9.30
C GLU A 163 -13.50 -6.58 -9.39
N LEU A 164 -12.53 -6.70 -8.46
CA LEU A 164 -11.61 -7.84 -8.43
C LEU A 164 -12.37 -9.16 -8.19
N PHE A 165 -13.35 -9.13 -7.27
CA PHE A 165 -14.17 -10.30 -6.99
C PHE A 165 -15.05 -10.66 -8.19
N GLU A 166 -15.59 -9.67 -8.90
CA GLU A 166 -16.39 -9.87 -10.10
C GLU A 166 -15.57 -10.56 -11.21
N ILE A 167 -14.39 -10.02 -11.53
CA ILE A 167 -13.48 -10.58 -12.55
C ILE A 167 -13.06 -12.00 -12.17
N MET A 168 -12.67 -12.20 -10.91
CA MET A 168 -12.23 -13.50 -10.42
C MET A 168 -13.36 -14.53 -10.50
N SER A 169 -14.58 -14.16 -10.10
CA SER A 169 -15.76 -15.05 -10.17
C SER A 169 -16.16 -15.39 -11.61
N GLY A 170 -15.91 -14.48 -12.56
CA GLY A 170 -16.11 -14.72 -13.99
C GLY A 170 -15.00 -15.54 -14.67
N THR A 171 -13.85 -15.71 -14.02
CA THR A 171 -12.68 -16.40 -14.60
C THR A 171 -12.71 -17.89 -14.29
N SER A 172 -13.00 -18.73 -15.29
CA SER A 172 -13.12 -20.18 -15.08
C SER A 172 -11.87 -20.84 -14.48
N PRO A 173 -11.94 -21.99 -13.76
CA PRO A 173 -10.78 -22.55 -13.06
C PRO A 173 -9.64 -22.99 -13.98
N GLY A 174 -9.94 -23.28 -15.26
CA GLY A 174 -8.94 -23.58 -16.29
C GLY A 174 -8.37 -22.33 -16.98
N LYS A 175 -8.73 -21.13 -16.52
CA LYS A 175 -8.24 -19.84 -16.98
C LYS A 175 -7.63 -19.09 -15.80
N MET A 176 -6.82 -18.08 -16.11
CA MET A 176 -6.24 -17.20 -15.12
C MET A 176 -6.44 -15.76 -15.55
N PHE A 177 -6.94 -14.93 -14.64
CA PHE A 177 -6.86 -13.48 -14.79
C PHE A 177 -5.51 -13.04 -14.22
N VAL A 178 -4.61 -12.63 -15.12
CA VAL A 178 -3.32 -12.04 -14.77
C VAL A 178 -3.44 -10.54 -15.04
N PRO A 179 -3.49 -9.69 -14.00
CA PRO A 179 -3.73 -8.27 -14.16
C PRO A 179 -2.52 -7.56 -14.79
N THR A 180 -2.81 -6.60 -15.66
CA THR A 180 -1.84 -5.61 -16.13
C THR A 180 -1.44 -4.64 -15.00
N ARG A 181 -0.40 -3.82 -15.21
CA ARG A 181 0.02 -2.81 -14.21
C ARG A 181 -1.11 -1.84 -13.84
N ASP A 182 -1.89 -1.40 -14.82
CA ASP A 182 -3.00 -0.49 -14.60
C ASP A 182 -4.13 -1.17 -13.82
N GLU A 183 -4.43 -2.44 -14.12
CA GLU A 183 -5.41 -3.22 -13.36
C GLU A 183 -4.95 -3.52 -11.93
N ILE A 184 -3.66 -3.77 -11.70
CA ILE A 184 -3.09 -3.96 -10.36
C ILE A 184 -3.41 -2.75 -9.47
N ALA A 185 -3.22 -1.55 -10.00
CA ALA A 185 -3.55 -0.31 -9.30
C ALA A 185 -5.06 -0.11 -9.18
N ALA A 186 -5.79 -0.20 -10.28
CA ALA A 186 -7.24 0.07 -10.34
C ALA A 186 -8.05 -0.86 -9.43
N LEU A 187 -7.62 -2.12 -9.27
CA LEU A 187 -8.27 -3.13 -8.43
C LEU A 187 -7.75 -3.13 -6.98
N ASN A 188 -6.79 -2.26 -6.67
CA ASN A 188 -6.09 -2.18 -5.38
C ASN A 188 -5.42 -3.51 -4.97
N ILE A 189 -4.86 -4.23 -5.94
CA ILE A 189 -4.08 -5.46 -5.73
C ILE A 189 -2.76 -5.11 -5.07
N VAL A 190 -2.03 -4.16 -5.66
CA VAL A 190 -0.90 -3.46 -5.02
C VAL A 190 -1.35 -2.02 -4.79
N PRO A 191 -1.64 -1.64 -3.54
CA PRO A 191 -2.11 -0.29 -3.26
C PRO A 191 -1.01 0.74 -3.54
N GLN A 192 -1.31 1.76 -4.34
CA GLN A 192 -0.35 2.83 -4.65
C GLN A 192 -0.02 3.62 -3.37
N PRO A 193 1.25 3.65 -2.91
CA PRO A 193 1.63 4.42 -1.74
C PRO A 193 1.60 5.92 -2.06
N GLY A 194 1.10 6.73 -1.12
CA GLY A 194 0.98 8.17 -1.27
C GLY A 194 -0.44 8.62 -1.62
N PHE A 195 -0.61 9.94 -1.65
CA PHE A 195 -1.82 10.63 -2.03
C PHE A 195 -1.99 10.58 -3.55
N HIS A 196 -3.09 9.97 -4.02
CA HIS A 196 -3.44 9.86 -5.43
C HIS A 196 -4.96 10.05 -5.62
N ASP A 197 -5.43 10.06 -6.87
CA ASP A 197 -6.84 10.23 -7.24
C ASP A 197 -7.52 11.44 -6.58
N PHE A 198 -6.89 12.62 -6.68
CA PHE A 198 -7.40 13.83 -6.02
C PHE A 198 -8.81 14.17 -6.51
N GLN A 199 -9.71 14.41 -5.56
CA GLN A 199 -11.09 14.78 -5.84
C GLN A 199 -11.28 16.28 -5.72
N LEU A 200 -11.92 16.88 -6.71
CA LEU A 200 -12.36 18.27 -6.65
C LEU A 200 -13.63 18.40 -5.83
N VAL A 201 -13.58 19.21 -4.77
CA VAL A 201 -14.69 19.41 -3.84
C VAL A 201 -14.91 20.92 -3.61
N PRO A 202 -16.15 21.42 -3.64
CA PRO A 202 -16.45 22.77 -3.19
C PRO A 202 -16.38 22.86 -1.66
N LYS A 203 -15.60 23.81 -1.12
CA LYS A 203 -15.44 24.01 0.33
C LYS A 203 -15.38 25.49 0.66
N ASN A 204 -16.35 25.98 1.44
CA ASN A 204 -16.44 27.37 1.89
C ASN A 204 -16.31 28.41 0.75
N GLY A 205 -16.91 28.12 -0.41
CA GLY A 205 -16.85 29.00 -1.59
C GLY A 205 -15.54 28.91 -2.39
N LEU A 206 -14.64 28.00 -2.05
CA LEU A 206 -13.44 27.66 -2.83
C LEU A 206 -13.62 26.31 -3.52
N ILE A 207 -12.80 26.08 -4.54
CA ILE A 207 -12.58 24.75 -5.11
C ILE A 207 -11.28 24.22 -4.53
N VAL A 208 -11.35 23.05 -3.91
CA VAL A 208 -10.18 22.36 -3.35
C VAL A 208 -10.00 21.02 -4.05
N ALA A 209 -8.77 20.54 -4.17
CA ALA A 209 -8.51 19.15 -4.51
C ALA A 209 -8.06 18.43 -3.24
N THR A 210 -8.62 17.27 -2.94
CA THR A 210 -8.28 16.50 -1.73
C THR A 210 -8.03 15.03 -2.05
N ALA A 211 -7.07 14.43 -1.35
CA ALA A 211 -6.80 13.01 -1.36
C ALA A 211 -6.45 12.53 0.06
N THR A 212 -6.82 11.29 0.35
CA THR A 212 -6.51 10.61 1.62
C THR A 212 -5.56 9.45 1.38
N ASP A 213 -4.61 9.25 2.29
CA ASP A 213 -3.81 8.02 2.35
C ASP A 213 -3.91 7.46 3.77
N GLU A 214 -4.67 6.37 3.93
CA GLU A 214 -4.90 5.74 5.23
C GLU A 214 -3.65 5.06 5.80
N ARG A 215 -2.65 4.79 4.96
CA ARG A 215 -1.37 4.18 5.35
C ARG A 215 -0.32 5.22 5.70
N ASN A 216 -0.45 6.44 5.19
CA ASN A 216 0.49 7.52 5.48
C ASN A 216 0.48 8.00 6.95
N PRO A 217 -0.57 7.93 7.79
CA PRO A 217 -0.39 8.08 9.23
C PRO A 217 0.28 6.83 9.81
N GLY A 218 1.58 6.68 9.54
CA GLY A 218 2.46 5.65 10.08
C GLY A 218 3.02 6.01 11.46
N PRO A 219 4.00 5.24 11.98
CA PRO A 219 4.64 5.54 13.27
C PRO A 219 5.34 6.91 13.31
N LEU A 220 5.79 7.44 12.17
CA LEU A 220 6.56 8.69 12.08
C LEU A 220 5.83 9.81 11.34
N GLU A 221 4.90 9.48 10.46
CA GLU A 221 4.15 10.42 9.63
C GLU A 221 2.75 10.68 10.21
N ARG A 222 2.29 11.95 10.14
CA ARG A 222 1.01 12.36 10.75
C ARG A 222 -0.09 12.72 9.76
N VAL A 223 0.25 12.81 8.48
CA VAL A 223 -0.66 13.32 7.46
C VAL A 223 -1.54 12.18 6.95
N TYR A 224 -2.85 12.33 7.10
CA TYR A 224 -3.87 11.42 6.59
C TYR A 224 -4.55 11.96 5.32
N GLU A 225 -4.64 13.28 5.19
CA GLU A 225 -5.26 13.93 4.04
C GLU A 225 -4.42 15.14 3.60
N ILE A 226 -4.26 15.30 2.29
CA ILE A 226 -3.70 16.49 1.67
C ILE A 226 -4.79 17.20 0.89
N GLU A 227 -4.86 18.52 1.06
CA GLU A 227 -5.76 19.40 0.31
C GLU A 227 -4.95 20.50 -0.37
N THR A 228 -5.21 20.74 -1.66
CA THR A 228 -4.65 21.86 -2.40
C THR A 228 -5.73 22.87 -2.74
N MET A 229 -5.41 24.16 -2.64
CA MET A 229 -6.36 25.22 -2.95
C MET A 229 -5.69 26.55 -3.26
N CYS A 230 -6.49 27.47 -3.80
CA CYS A 230 -6.14 28.87 -3.92
C CYS A 230 -6.79 29.72 -2.83
N TRP A 231 -6.00 30.45 -2.03
CA TRP A 231 -6.53 31.39 -1.05
C TRP A 231 -5.89 32.76 -1.17
N LYS A 232 -6.71 33.79 -1.43
CA LYS A 232 -6.26 35.18 -1.62
C LYS A 232 -5.09 35.28 -2.63
N ARG A 233 -5.24 34.62 -3.78
CA ARG A 233 -4.23 34.50 -4.84
C ARG A 233 -2.90 33.86 -4.41
N ARG A 234 -2.90 33.05 -3.35
CA ARG A 234 -1.74 32.25 -2.95
C ARG A 234 -2.10 30.76 -3.04
N PRO A 235 -1.30 29.95 -3.74
CA PRO A 235 -1.46 28.51 -3.70
C PRO A 235 -1.11 27.98 -2.30
N ILE A 236 -1.95 27.10 -1.76
CA ILE A 236 -1.79 26.52 -0.43
C ILE A 236 -1.92 25.00 -0.51
N ILE A 237 -1.07 24.30 0.25
CA ILE A 237 -1.28 22.90 0.64
C ILE A 237 -1.68 22.88 2.11
N ASN A 238 -2.80 22.26 2.43
CA ASN A 238 -3.18 21.91 3.79
C ASN A 238 -2.86 20.45 4.06
N LEU A 239 -2.28 20.18 5.22
CA LEU A 239 -1.99 18.83 5.72
C LEU A 239 -2.92 18.55 6.89
N TYR A 240 -3.64 17.44 6.84
CA TYR A 240 -4.61 17.06 7.87
C TYR A 240 -4.25 15.73 8.51
N ALA A 241 -4.47 15.62 9.82
CA ALA A 241 -4.54 14.36 10.53
C ALA A 241 -5.87 13.64 10.23
N LYS A 242 -5.98 12.37 10.67
CA LYS A 242 -7.22 11.60 10.54
C LYS A 242 -8.34 12.20 11.40
N SER A 243 -8.03 12.66 12.62
CA SER A 243 -8.97 13.28 13.56
C SER A 243 -8.29 14.35 14.42
N ASP A 244 -9.07 15.15 15.16
CA ASP A 244 -8.53 16.17 16.08
C ASP A 244 -7.65 15.57 17.18
N GLN A 245 -7.96 14.34 17.62
CA GLN A 245 -7.16 13.61 18.62
C GLN A 245 -5.74 13.29 18.12
N GLN A 246 -5.56 13.26 16.80
CA GLN A 246 -4.27 13.02 16.14
C GLN A 246 -3.62 14.32 15.63
N GLY A 247 -4.14 15.47 16.05
CA GLY A 247 -3.58 16.79 15.77
C GLY A 247 -2.20 17.00 16.43
N LEU A 248 -1.63 18.18 16.21
CA LEU A 248 -0.37 18.56 16.86
C LEU A 248 -0.57 18.86 18.33
N ALA A 249 0.32 18.34 19.18
CA ALA A 249 0.39 18.76 20.57
C ALA A 249 0.79 20.25 20.65
N PRO A 250 0.29 21.04 21.62
CA PRO A 250 0.62 22.46 21.74
C PRO A 250 2.14 22.74 21.77
N GLU A 251 2.90 21.87 22.41
CA GLU A 251 4.36 21.96 22.56
C GLU A 251 5.08 21.74 21.23
N ILE A 252 4.45 21.02 20.31
CA ILE A 252 4.97 20.82 18.96
C ILE A 252 4.74 22.07 18.10
N ALA A 253 3.59 22.71 18.24
CA ALA A 253 3.25 23.90 17.46
C ALA A 253 3.87 25.20 18.01
N ALA A 254 4.39 25.17 19.23
CA ALA A 254 4.97 26.34 19.88
C ALA A 254 6.41 26.61 19.38
N PRO A 255 6.71 27.84 18.90
CA PRO A 255 8.04 28.21 18.40
C PRO A 255 9.17 28.08 19.43
N SER A 256 8.82 28.07 20.72
CA SER A 256 9.76 28.00 21.86
C SER A 256 10.24 26.58 22.18
N THR A 257 9.58 25.55 21.66
CA THR A 257 9.76 24.16 22.09
C THR A 257 10.09 23.22 20.93
N THR A 258 9.65 23.54 19.71
CA THR A 258 10.04 22.81 18.50
C THR A 258 10.52 23.81 17.45
N HIS A 259 11.74 23.61 16.95
CA HIS A 259 12.28 24.41 15.84
C HIS A 259 11.90 23.73 14.53
N ILE A 260 10.73 24.09 13.98
CA ILE A 260 10.39 23.74 12.60
C ILE A 260 10.99 24.81 11.68
N ASP A 261 11.94 24.40 10.86
CA ASP A 261 12.71 25.29 9.98
C ASP A 261 11.91 25.72 8.76
N GLY A 262 10.96 24.89 8.35
CA GLY A 262 10.06 25.14 7.25
C GLY A 262 9.66 23.84 6.54
N PHE A 263 9.60 23.87 5.22
CA PHE A 263 9.19 22.72 4.42
C PHE A 263 9.92 22.65 3.08
N ARG A 264 9.98 21.44 2.55
CA ARG A 264 10.57 21.09 1.26
C ARG A 264 9.55 20.38 0.39
N ILE A 265 9.52 20.70 -0.90
CA ILE A 265 8.75 19.99 -1.90
C ILE A 265 9.71 19.54 -3.00
N ASP A 266 9.86 18.23 -3.16
CA ASP A 266 10.51 17.66 -4.33
C ASP A 266 9.45 17.36 -5.37
N THR A 267 9.70 17.74 -6.61
CA THR A 267 8.86 17.43 -7.76
C THR A 267 9.72 16.85 -8.86
N ASP A 268 9.10 16.26 -9.88
CA ASP A 268 9.79 15.84 -11.10
C ASP A 268 10.52 17.02 -11.82
N PHE A 269 10.20 18.26 -11.46
CA PHE A 269 10.74 19.49 -12.05
C PHE A 269 11.74 20.22 -11.13
N GLY A 270 12.08 19.64 -9.97
CA GLY A 270 13.07 20.18 -9.04
C GLY A 270 12.62 20.21 -7.58
N THR A 271 13.55 20.63 -6.72
CA THR A 271 13.38 20.75 -5.27
C THR A 271 13.17 22.21 -4.87
N PHE A 272 12.19 22.46 -4.00
CA PHE A 272 11.84 23.78 -3.50
C PHE A 272 11.82 23.78 -1.98
N GLU A 273 12.57 24.69 -1.37
CA GLU A 273 12.67 24.82 0.09
C GLU A 273 12.15 26.19 0.53
N TYR A 274 11.41 26.17 1.65
CA TYR A 274 10.78 27.35 2.22
C TYR A 274 11.04 27.39 3.72
N GLY A 275 11.22 28.59 4.26
CA GLY A 275 11.34 28.82 5.69
C GLY A 275 10.00 28.74 6.42
N SER A 276 10.06 28.86 7.73
CA SER A 276 8.88 28.87 8.61
C SER A 276 7.94 30.06 8.39
N ASP A 277 8.37 31.12 7.70
CA ASP A 277 7.54 32.27 7.33
C ASP A 277 6.38 31.92 6.37
N ARG A 278 6.50 30.79 5.66
CA ARG A 278 5.50 30.25 4.73
C ARG A 278 4.79 29.01 5.24
N LEU A 279 5.02 28.66 6.50
CA LEU A 279 4.41 27.54 7.20
C LEU A 279 3.54 28.07 8.32
N LYS A 280 2.31 27.56 8.43
CA LYS A 280 1.46 27.80 9.59
C LYS A 280 1.04 26.49 10.22
N LEU A 281 1.24 26.34 11.52
CA LEU A 281 0.85 25.17 12.31
C LEU A 281 -0.45 25.42 13.07
N TYR A 282 -1.21 24.36 13.31
CA TYR A 282 -2.49 24.43 14.02
C TYR A 282 -2.53 23.31 15.09
N PRO A 283 -2.24 23.64 16.36
CA PRO A 283 -2.29 22.66 17.45
C PRO A 283 -3.73 22.27 17.78
N GLN A 284 -3.90 21.04 18.27
CA GLN A 284 -5.18 20.50 18.76
C GLN A 284 -6.33 20.52 17.73
N THR A 285 -5.99 20.56 16.45
CA THR A 285 -6.97 20.45 15.36
C THR A 285 -6.56 19.38 14.37
N ARG A 286 -7.53 18.87 13.61
CA ARG A 286 -7.27 17.98 12.48
C ARG A 286 -6.41 18.64 11.42
N LEU A 287 -6.56 19.94 11.16
CA LEU A 287 -5.61 20.67 10.32
C LEU A 287 -4.27 20.71 11.06
N LEU A 288 -3.21 20.16 10.49
CA LEU A 288 -1.88 20.14 11.08
C LEU A 288 -1.10 21.38 10.66
N ALA A 289 -1.06 21.61 9.36
CA ALA A 289 -0.27 22.68 8.76
C ALA A 289 -0.88 23.23 7.47
N SER A 290 -0.59 24.49 7.18
CA SER A 290 -0.79 25.12 5.86
C SER A 290 0.56 25.56 5.31
N LEU A 291 0.88 25.16 4.08
CA LEU A 291 2.10 25.49 3.35
C LEU A 291 1.76 26.48 2.24
N ILE A 292 2.44 27.63 2.20
CA ILE A 292 2.18 28.69 1.22
C ILE A 292 3.21 28.64 0.10
N LEU A 293 2.77 28.33 -1.11
CA LEU A 293 3.65 28.10 -2.25
C LEU A 293 3.80 29.35 -3.14
N GLU A 294 4.79 29.30 -4.03
CA GLU A 294 4.83 30.16 -5.21
C GLU A 294 4.04 29.52 -6.37
N PRO A 295 3.44 30.30 -7.28
CA PRO A 295 2.69 29.76 -8.42
C PRO A 295 3.45 28.75 -9.28
N LYS A 296 4.75 28.94 -9.48
CA LYS A 296 5.60 28.00 -10.25
C LYS A 296 5.66 26.60 -9.60
N VAL A 297 5.67 26.53 -8.26
CA VAL A 297 5.73 25.26 -7.52
C VAL A 297 4.37 24.59 -7.53
N ALA A 298 3.29 25.37 -7.43
CA ALA A 298 1.93 24.85 -7.60
C ALA A 298 1.69 24.22 -8.98
N ARG A 299 2.25 24.81 -10.06
CA ARG A 299 2.24 24.16 -11.39
C ARG A 299 3.02 22.87 -11.41
N ALA A 300 4.25 22.87 -10.86
CA ALA A 300 5.09 21.68 -10.80
C ALA A 300 4.41 20.54 -10.03
N LEU A 301 3.79 20.85 -8.89
CA LEU A 301 3.02 19.92 -8.07
C LEU A 301 1.88 19.25 -8.84
N GLY A 302 1.11 20.01 -9.61
CA GLY A 302 0.00 19.46 -10.39
C GLY A 302 0.41 18.81 -11.71
N SER A 303 1.69 18.89 -12.11
CA SER A 303 2.18 18.39 -13.40
C SER A 303 2.90 17.04 -13.30
N GLY A 304 3.09 16.48 -12.11
CA GLY A 304 3.83 15.24 -11.91
C GLY A 304 3.82 14.77 -10.46
N ASN A 305 4.71 13.84 -10.13
CA ASN A 305 4.85 13.35 -8.77
C ASN A 305 5.49 14.42 -7.88
N ALA A 306 5.17 14.35 -6.59
CA ALA A 306 5.83 15.20 -5.61
C ALA A 306 6.04 14.49 -4.27
N MET A 307 7.00 14.96 -3.49
CA MET A 307 7.18 14.61 -2.09
C MET A 307 7.12 15.90 -1.27
N VAL A 308 6.15 15.99 -0.37
CA VAL A 308 6.01 17.12 0.55
C VAL A 308 6.60 16.70 1.90
N VAL A 309 7.51 17.50 2.45
CA VAL A 309 8.14 17.24 3.74
C VAL A 309 8.20 18.51 4.57
N VAL A 310 7.62 18.49 5.76
CA VAL A 310 7.78 19.47 6.82
C VAL A 310 8.70 18.83 7.87
N ASN A 311 9.85 19.46 8.10
CA ASN A 311 10.92 18.92 8.95
C ASN A 311 11.31 19.88 10.07
N SER A 312 11.80 19.30 11.16
CA SER A 312 12.41 19.98 12.31
C SER A 312 13.81 19.41 12.53
N TYR A 313 14.85 20.25 12.67
CA TYR A 313 16.20 19.80 13.02
C TYR A 313 16.36 19.37 14.50
N THR A 314 15.40 19.65 15.38
CA THR A 314 15.48 19.20 16.78
C THR A 314 15.04 17.75 16.94
N ALA A 315 15.69 17.02 17.86
CA ALA A 315 15.42 15.60 18.15
C ALA A 315 13.98 15.28 18.61
N SER A 316 13.13 16.29 18.82
CA SER A 316 11.68 16.16 19.01
C SER A 316 10.90 15.86 17.72
N GLY A 317 11.53 16.06 16.54
CA GLY A 317 11.25 15.43 15.25
C GLY A 317 9.79 15.42 14.78
N VAL A 318 9.24 16.58 14.40
CA VAL A 318 7.96 16.60 13.68
C VAL A 318 8.24 16.31 12.22
N LEU A 319 7.91 15.10 11.77
CA LEU A 319 7.87 14.73 10.36
C LEU A 319 6.40 14.76 9.90
N MET A 320 6.07 15.70 9.02
CA MET A 320 4.76 15.74 8.38
C MET A 320 4.95 15.83 6.88
N GLY A 321 4.34 14.92 6.14
CA GLY A 321 4.54 14.89 4.72
C GLY A 321 3.89 13.68 4.10
N GLY A 322 4.17 13.52 2.81
CA GLY A 322 3.83 12.34 2.07
C GLY A 322 4.05 12.53 0.59
N LYS A 323 4.05 11.40 -0.11
CA LYS A 323 4.21 11.34 -1.56
C LYS A 323 2.87 11.68 -2.21
N ILE A 324 2.87 12.57 -3.18
CA ILE A 324 1.78 12.75 -4.14
C ILE A 324 2.16 11.96 -5.40
N VAL A 325 1.26 11.08 -5.82
CA VAL A 325 1.41 10.26 -7.01
C VAL A 325 0.42 10.76 -8.06
N ALA A 326 0.94 11.25 -9.17
CA ALA A 326 0.13 11.80 -10.25
C ALA A 326 0.11 10.86 -11.46
N PRO A 327 -1.00 10.82 -12.23
CA PRO A 327 -1.03 10.18 -13.54
C PRO A 327 -0.02 10.80 -14.51
N SER A 328 0.21 10.12 -15.64
CA SER A 328 1.02 10.67 -16.73
C SER A 328 0.45 12.00 -17.22
N GLY A 329 1.25 13.08 -17.16
CA GLY A 329 0.82 14.44 -17.51
C GLY A 329 0.28 15.27 -16.33
N GLY A 330 0.27 14.72 -15.11
CA GLY A 330 -0.12 15.42 -13.88
C GLY A 330 -1.54 15.12 -13.41
N ASP A 331 -1.90 15.69 -12.26
CA ASP A 331 -3.23 15.56 -11.66
C ASP A 331 -4.09 16.79 -11.99
N PRO A 332 -5.17 16.65 -12.78
CA PRO A 332 -5.99 17.77 -13.21
C PRO A 332 -6.78 18.41 -12.06
N ALA A 333 -7.10 17.66 -11.00
CA ALA A 333 -7.78 18.21 -9.84
C ALA A 333 -6.85 19.17 -9.09
N ILE A 334 -5.60 18.78 -8.88
CA ILE A 334 -4.59 19.66 -8.25
C ILE A 334 -4.46 20.97 -9.05
N ILE A 335 -4.27 20.89 -10.38
CA ILE A 335 -4.16 22.09 -11.24
C ILE A 335 -5.41 22.97 -11.16
N ALA A 336 -6.61 22.36 -11.22
CA ALA A 336 -7.86 23.09 -11.16
C ALA A 336 -8.07 23.81 -9.82
N SER A 337 -7.63 23.23 -8.70
CA SER A 337 -7.71 23.84 -7.37
C SER A 337 -6.87 25.11 -7.22
N PHE A 338 -5.82 25.27 -8.05
CA PHE A 338 -4.95 26.44 -8.06
C PHE A 338 -5.32 27.48 -9.12
N ARG A 339 -6.36 27.25 -9.93
CA ARG A 339 -6.70 28.07 -11.11
C ARG A 339 -6.69 29.59 -10.87
N ASP A 340 -7.13 30.05 -9.70
CA ASP A 340 -7.24 31.48 -9.38
C ASP A 340 -5.93 32.13 -8.88
N CYS A 341 -4.83 31.36 -8.77
CA CYS A 341 -3.49 31.83 -8.40
C CYS A 341 -2.38 31.33 -9.32
N LEU A 342 -2.72 30.60 -10.38
CA LEU A 342 -1.83 30.30 -11.49
C LEU A 342 -1.97 31.35 -12.58
#